data_AF-A0A938VPM2-F1
#
_entry.id   AF-A0A938VPM2-F1
#
_cell.length_a   1.000
_cell.length_b   1.000
_cell.length_c   1.000
_cell.angle_alpha   90.00
_cell.angle_beta   90.00
_cell.angle_gamma   90.00
#
_symmetry.space_group_name_H-M   'P 1'
#
loop_
_entity.id
_entity.type
_entity.pdbx_description
1 polymer ?
#
loop_
_entity_poly.entity_id
_entity_poly.type
_entity_poly.pdbx_seq_one_letter_code
_entity_poly.pdbx_strand_id
1 'polypeptide(L)'
;MTAPPTGLWGRLVSYAVAAAFTGLIIWMVKSPIFAVRAVDVHRADSSPPPVIDPRKIEDVVARLARGANIFRLNAGALRTAVRAQPGVADAIVAVTLDGRVTVTVSYQAPVANWVVAGQSYVVSADGHVLAARYQPDLQLTVEDTSDGTVAPGATVSADALHAAYQLQNNLPFLRVVPTRFRYAPNSLLVIDHSGREILFGSTDR
;
A
#
# COMPACT_ATOMS: atom_id res chain seq x y z
N MET A 1 50.88 1.09 -43.28
CA MET A 1 49.64 0.84 -42.51
C MET A 1 48.48 0.79 -43.51
N THR A 2 48.17 -0.39 -44.01
CA THR A 2 47.08 -0.64 -44.96
C THR A 2 45.82 -1.02 -44.17
N ALA A 3 44.74 -0.28 -44.36
CA ALA A 3 43.45 -0.58 -43.75
C ALA A 3 42.93 -1.95 -44.24
N PRO A 4 42.32 -2.78 -43.36
CA PRO A 4 41.76 -4.05 -43.79
C PRO A 4 40.65 -3.81 -44.82
N PRO A 5 40.59 -4.61 -45.92
CA PRO A 5 39.53 -4.48 -46.90
C PRO A 5 38.19 -4.86 -46.25
N THR A 6 37.29 -3.89 -46.12
CA THR A 6 35.89 -4.11 -45.72
C THR A 6 35.12 -4.75 -46.88
N GLY A 7 35.51 -5.98 -47.23
CA GLY A 7 34.92 -6.76 -48.31
C GLY A 7 33.49 -7.17 -47.99
N LEU A 8 32.71 -7.42 -49.05
CA LEU A 8 31.31 -7.88 -49.03
C LEU A 8 31.06 -9.03 -48.04
N TRP A 9 32.05 -9.90 -47.84
CA TRP A 9 32.10 -10.98 -46.85
C TRP A 9 31.97 -10.51 -45.39
N GLY A 10 32.64 -9.43 -45.01
CA GLY A 10 32.51 -8.86 -43.66
C GLY A 10 31.09 -8.35 -43.39
N ARG A 11 30.41 -7.82 -44.41
CA ARG A 11 29.01 -7.38 -44.29
C ARG A 11 28.06 -8.58 -44.14
N LEU A 12 28.27 -9.64 -44.93
CA LEU A 12 27.48 -10.88 -44.84
C LEU A 12 27.61 -11.57 -43.47
N VAL A 13 28.84 -11.66 -42.93
CA VAL A 13 29.08 -12.19 -41.59
C VAL A 13 28.38 -11.34 -40.53
N SER A 14 28.50 -10.01 -40.61
CA SER A 14 27.81 -9.10 -39.68
C SER A 14 26.28 -9.24 -39.73
N TYR A 15 25.68 -9.38 -40.92
CA TYR A 15 24.24 -9.61 -41.04
C TYR A 15 23.80 -10.97 -40.49
N ALA A 16 24.58 -12.03 -40.73
CA ALA A 16 24.30 -13.36 -40.18
C ALA A 16 24.34 -13.33 -38.65
N VAL A 17 25.34 -12.66 -38.06
CA VAL A 17 25.45 -12.46 -36.61
C VAL A 17 24.25 -11.67 -36.09
N ALA A 18 23.91 -10.54 -36.71
CA ALA A 18 22.76 -9.73 -36.31
C ALA A 18 21.43 -10.51 -36.37
N ALA A 19 21.23 -11.32 -37.42
CA ALA A 19 20.05 -12.16 -37.58
C ALA A 19 19.97 -13.23 -36.48
N ALA A 20 21.09 -13.87 -36.15
CA ALA A 20 21.17 -14.85 -35.06
C ALA A 20 20.82 -14.22 -33.70
N PHE A 21 21.38 -13.04 -33.40
CA PHE A 21 21.04 -12.30 -32.17
C PHE A 21 19.57 -11.90 -32.13
N THR A 22 19.02 -11.42 -33.25
CA THR A 22 17.59 -11.05 -33.33
C THR A 22 16.70 -12.27 -33.11
N GLY A 23 17.03 -13.41 -33.72
CA GLY A 23 16.31 -14.67 -33.53
C GLY A 23 16.35 -15.14 -32.08
N LEU A 24 17.53 -15.04 -31.42
CA LEU A 24 17.69 -15.38 -30.01
C LEU A 24 16.82 -14.51 -29.10
N ILE A 25 16.80 -13.18 -29.32
CA ILE A 25 15.97 -12.26 -28.54
C ILE A 25 14.48 -12.58 -28.73
N ILE A 26 14.03 -12.80 -29.97
CA ILE A 26 12.64 -13.17 -30.25
C ILE A 26 12.28 -14.49 -29.56
N TRP A 27 13.18 -15.46 -29.60
CA TRP A 27 12.99 -16.73 -28.91
C TRP A 27 12.91 -16.55 -27.39
N MET A 28 13.80 -15.75 -26.77
CA MET A 28 13.77 -15.48 -25.33
C MET A 28 12.45 -14.81 -24.89
N VAL A 29 11.97 -13.83 -25.66
CA VAL A 29 10.71 -13.09 -25.36
C VAL A 29 9.47 -13.97 -25.54
N LYS A 30 9.54 -15.03 -26.34
CA LYS A 30 8.43 -15.98 -26.59
C LYS A 30 8.56 -17.29 -25.82
N SER A 31 9.72 -17.59 -25.26
CA SER A 31 9.99 -18.89 -24.65
C SER A 31 9.28 -19.02 -23.30
N PRO A 32 8.60 -20.17 -23.04
CA PRO A 32 8.00 -20.46 -21.75
C PRO A 32 9.03 -20.75 -20.65
N ILE A 33 10.31 -20.90 -21.01
CA ILE A 33 11.38 -21.09 -20.02
C ILE A 33 11.53 -19.87 -19.11
N PHE A 34 11.22 -18.68 -19.64
CA PHE A 34 11.26 -17.39 -18.96
C PHE A 34 9.88 -16.97 -18.42
N ALA A 35 8.96 -17.93 -18.25
CA ALA A 35 7.68 -17.68 -17.60
C ALA A 35 7.88 -17.54 -16.08
N VAL A 36 7.10 -16.66 -15.46
CA VAL A 36 7.03 -16.53 -14.00
C VAL A 36 6.40 -17.79 -13.41
N ARG A 37 7.14 -18.46 -12.53
CA ARG A 37 6.75 -19.70 -11.85
C ARG A 37 6.52 -19.49 -10.36
N ALA A 38 7.32 -18.62 -9.75
CA ALA A 38 7.28 -18.32 -8.34
C ALA A 38 6.94 -16.85 -8.12
N VAL A 39 6.10 -16.59 -7.12
CA VAL A 39 5.78 -15.26 -6.64
C VAL A 39 6.01 -15.29 -5.15
N ASP A 40 6.87 -14.40 -4.66
CA ASP A 40 7.13 -14.24 -3.25
C ASP A 40 6.74 -12.83 -2.83
N VAL A 41 5.91 -12.72 -1.81
CA VAL A 41 5.52 -11.45 -1.21
C VAL A 41 6.10 -11.36 0.19
N HIS A 42 6.88 -10.33 0.44
CA HIS A 42 7.53 -10.10 1.72
C HIS A 42 7.19 -8.70 2.24
N ARG A 43 7.15 -8.57 3.56
CA ARG A 43 7.10 -7.27 4.22
C ARG A 43 8.47 -6.60 4.13
N ALA A 44 8.52 -5.30 3.89
CA ALA A 44 9.74 -4.53 4.10
C ALA A 44 10.14 -4.58 5.59
N ASP A 45 11.43 -4.71 5.89
CA ASP A 45 11.92 -4.84 7.27
C ASP A 45 11.51 -3.66 8.16
N SER A 46 11.60 -2.45 7.61
CA SER A 46 11.23 -1.18 8.26
C SER A 46 9.72 -0.90 8.31
N SER A 47 8.89 -1.74 7.71
CA SER A 47 7.44 -1.52 7.65
C SER A 47 6.73 -2.04 8.91
N PRO A 48 5.66 -1.38 9.37
CA PRO A 48 4.84 -1.89 10.47
C PRO A 48 4.20 -3.26 10.13
N PRO A 49 3.74 -4.02 11.15
CA PRO A 49 2.97 -5.24 10.92
C PRO A 49 1.73 -4.98 10.05
N PRO A 50 1.42 -5.87 9.10
CA PRO A 50 0.28 -5.68 8.22
C PRO A 50 -1.04 -5.80 8.98
N VAL A 51 -1.94 -4.86 8.76
CA VAL A 51 -3.33 -4.92 9.27
C VAL A 51 -4.19 -5.83 8.39
N ILE A 52 -3.84 -5.97 7.11
CA ILE A 52 -4.50 -6.83 6.12
C ILE A 52 -3.79 -8.19 6.00
N ASP A 53 -4.54 -9.21 5.57
CA ASP A 53 -3.96 -10.53 5.28
C ASP A 53 -3.03 -10.45 4.06
N PRO A 54 -1.72 -10.76 4.22
CA PRO A 54 -0.75 -10.75 3.12
C PRO A 54 -1.13 -11.65 1.94
N ARG A 55 -1.92 -12.71 2.18
CA ARG A 55 -2.38 -13.63 1.12
C ARG A 55 -3.19 -12.93 0.05
N LYS A 56 -3.95 -11.88 0.40
CA LYS A 56 -4.71 -11.10 -0.59
C LYS A 56 -3.80 -10.40 -1.60
N ILE A 57 -2.64 -9.91 -1.14
CA ILE A 57 -1.66 -9.29 -2.03
C ILE A 57 -0.99 -10.37 -2.88
N GLU A 58 -0.64 -11.50 -2.28
CA GLU A 58 -0.08 -12.64 -3.02
C GLU A 58 -1.01 -13.10 -4.14
N ASP A 59 -2.31 -13.23 -3.89
CA ASP A 59 -3.31 -13.61 -4.89
C ASP A 59 -3.38 -12.59 -6.05
N VAL A 60 -3.33 -11.29 -5.74
CA VAL A 60 -3.32 -10.23 -6.75
C VAL A 60 -2.07 -10.32 -7.63
N VAL A 61 -0.90 -10.49 -7.03
CA VAL A 61 0.36 -10.60 -7.76
C VAL A 61 0.40 -11.90 -8.57
N ALA A 62 0.01 -13.03 -7.98
CA ALA A 62 -0.03 -14.33 -8.64
C ALA A 62 -0.94 -14.30 -9.86
N ARG A 63 -2.14 -13.71 -9.76
CA ARG A 63 -3.08 -13.57 -10.88
C ARG A 63 -2.51 -12.74 -12.04
N LEU A 64 -1.72 -11.72 -11.74
CA LEU A 64 -1.19 -10.79 -12.74
C LEU A 64 0.16 -11.23 -13.33
N ALA A 65 0.97 -11.95 -12.57
CA ALA A 65 2.33 -12.29 -12.94
C ALA A 65 2.51 -13.75 -13.38
N ARG A 66 1.80 -14.71 -12.76
CA ARG A 66 2.05 -16.15 -12.99
C ARG A 66 1.79 -16.53 -14.44
N GLY A 67 2.75 -17.22 -15.05
CA GLY A 67 2.69 -17.63 -16.46
C GLY A 67 3.06 -16.53 -17.47
N ALA A 68 3.19 -15.27 -17.05
CA ALA A 68 3.69 -14.20 -17.92
C ALA A 68 5.19 -14.36 -18.18
N ASN A 69 5.67 -13.94 -19.34
CA ASN A 69 7.10 -13.91 -19.65
C ASN A 69 7.77 -12.73 -18.92
N ILE A 70 8.87 -12.97 -18.20
CA ILE A 70 9.59 -11.96 -17.39
C ILE A 70 10.02 -10.73 -18.20
N PHE A 71 10.33 -10.86 -19.49
CA PHE A 71 10.75 -9.75 -20.34
C PHE A 71 9.57 -8.88 -20.80
N ARG A 72 8.34 -9.38 -20.66
CA ARG A 72 7.10 -8.68 -21.02
C ARG A 72 6.29 -8.28 -19.79
N LEU A 73 6.73 -8.67 -18.60
CA LEU A 73 6.04 -8.39 -17.36
C LEU A 73 6.16 -6.90 -17.03
N ASN A 74 5.03 -6.23 -16.84
CA ASN A 74 5.03 -4.83 -16.45
C ASN A 74 5.11 -4.69 -14.93
N ALA A 75 6.33 -4.55 -14.41
CA ALA A 75 6.59 -4.37 -12.99
C ALA A 75 5.93 -3.09 -12.42
N GLY A 76 5.81 -2.03 -13.23
CA GLY A 76 5.10 -0.81 -12.84
C GLY A 76 3.60 -1.03 -12.62
N ALA A 77 2.95 -1.76 -13.53
CA ALA A 77 1.54 -2.11 -13.40
C ALA A 77 1.29 -3.02 -12.18
N LEU A 78 2.18 -3.99 -11.93
CA LEU A 78 2.13 -4.81 -10.71
C LEU A 78 2.25 -3.96 -9.44
N ARG A 79 3.24 -3.05 -9.39
CA ARG A 79 3.40 -2.12 -8.26
C ARG A 79 2.13 -1.31 -8.02
N THR A 80 1.53 -0.76 -9.07
CA THR A 80 0.28 0.01 -8.98
C THR A 80 -0.87 -0.85 -8.46
N ALA A 81 -1.01 -2.08 -8.94
CA ALA A 81 -2.05 -3.00 -8.49
C ALA A 81 -1.91 -3.40 -7.02
N VAL A 82 -0.66 -3.56 -6.53
CA VAL A 82 -0.37 -3.84 -5.13
C VAL A 82 -0.60 -2.59 -4.26
N ARG A 83 -0.17 -1.40 -4.71
CA ARG A 83 -0.45 -0.12 -4.03
C ARG A 83 -1.94 0.20 -3.91
N ALA A 84 -2.75 -0.29 -4.84
CA ALA A 84 -4.20 -0.12 -4.78
C ALA A 84 -4.88 -0.98 -3.68
N GLN A 85 -4.15 -1.89 -3.04
CA GLN A 85 -4.70 -2.67 -1.94
C GLN A 85 -4.80 -1.82 -0.66
N PRO A 86 -5.88 -1.97 0.14
CA PRO A 86 -6.04 -1.24 1.39
C PRO A 86 -4.85 -1.46 2.34
N GLY A 87 -4.34 -0.37 2.92
CA GLY A 87 -3.25 -0.42 3.89
C GLY A 87 -1.85 -0.61 3.32
N VAL A 88 -1.70 -0.68 1.99
CA VAL A 88 -0.37 -0.65 1.35
C VAL A 88 0.06 0.81 1.17
N ALA A 89 1.26 1.15 1.66
CA ALA A 89 1.92 2.44 1.42
C ALA A 89 2.72 2.41 0.11
N ASP A 90 3.51 1.35 -0.10
CA ASP A 90 4.30 1.16 -1.32
C ASP A 90 4.57 -0.34 -1.56
N ALA A 91 4.99 -0.66 -2.77
CA ALA A 91 5.58 -1.94 -3.12
C ALA A 91 6.77 -1.75 -4.06
N ILE A 92 7.77 -2.62 -3.91
CA ILE A 92 8.89 -2.77 -4.83
C ILE A 92 8.75 -4.13 -5.49
N VAL A 93 8.83 -4.15 -6.82
CA VAL A 93 8.71 -5.38 -7.61
C VAL A 93 10.05 -5.66 -8.28
N ALA A 94 10.63 -6.81 -7.95
CA ALA A 94 11.84 -7.33 -8.59
C ALA A 94 11.48 -8.58 -9.39
N VAL A 95 12.06 -8.69 -10.58
CA VAL A 95 11.87 -9.84 -11.47
C VAL A 95 13.24 -10.44 -11.75
N THR A 96 13.42 -11.71 -11.47
CA THR A 96 14.70 -12.41 -11.63
C THR A 96 14.64 -13.39 -12.80
N LEU A 97 15.80 -13.66 -13.40
CA LEU A 97 15.93 -14.49 -14.61
C LEU A 97 15.53 -15.97 -14.39
N ASP A 98 15.50 -16.43 -13.14
CA ASP A 98 15.01 -17.77 -12.74
C ASP A 98 13.47 -17.90 -12.81
N GLY A 99 12.76 -16.84 -13.24
CA GLY A 99 11.30 -16.85 -13.35
C GLY A 99 10.60 -16.59 -12.02
N ARG A 100 11.25 -15.87 -11.10
CA ARG A 100 10.68 -15.45 -9.82
C ARG A 100 10.36 -13.96 -9.81
N VAL A 101 9.23 -13.63 -9.21
CA VAL A 101 8.82 -12.25 -8.93
C VAL A 101 8.78 -12.06 -7.43
N THR A 102 9.65 -11.18 -6.93
CA THR A 102 9.68 -10.80 -5.52
C THR A 102 9.01 -9.45 -5.36
N VAL A 103 8.00 -9.37 -4.50
CA VAL A 103 7.30 -8.14 -4.15
C VAL A 103 7.58 -7.81 -2.70
N THR A 104 8.28 -6.71 -2.46
CA THR A 104 8.52 -6.18 -1.12
C THR A 104 7.49 -5.09 -0.84
N VAL A 105 6.62 -5.31 0.14
CA VAL A 105 5.48 -4.43 0.46
C VAL A 105 5.78 -3.62 1.71
N SER A 106 5.55 -2.32 1.63
CA SER A 106 5.49 -1.42 2.77
C SER A 106 4.04 -1.08 3.08
N TYR A 107 3.61 -1.32 4.32
CA TYR A 107 2.28 -1.04 4.86
C TYR A 107 2.23 0.31 5.57
N GLN A 108 1.04 0.90 5.59
CA GLN A 108 0.74 2.08 6.39
C GLN A 108 0.62 1.71 7.87
N ALA A 109 1.10 2.60 8.76
CA ALA A 109 0.99 2.40 10.20
C ALA A 109 -0.43 2.71 10.69
N PRO A 110 -1.05 1.80 11.47
CA PRO A 110 -2.31 2.10 12.13
C PRO A 110 -2.07 3.08 13.28
N VAL A 111 -2.95 4.07 13.45
CA VAL A 111 -2.83 5.07 14.53
C VAL A 111 -4.07 5.18 15.42
N ALA A 112 -5.25 4.84 14.89
CA ALA A 112 -6.50 4.96 15.62
C ALA A 112 -7.53 3.92 15.18
N ASN A 113 -8.48 3.67 16.06
CA ASN A 113 -9.76 3.06 15.74
C ASN A 113 -10.77 4.17 15.40
N TRP A 114 -11.37 4.10 14.22
CA TRP A 114 -12.48 4.94 13.79
C TRP A 114 -13.77 4.13 13.87
N VAL A 115 -14.75 4.60 14.63
CA VAL A 115 -16.02 3.90 14.85
C VAL A 115 -17.14 4.69 14.21
N VAL A 116 -17.77 4.14 13.18
CA VAL A 116 -18.91 4.77 12.50
C VAL A 116 -20.08 3.80 12.45
N ALA A 117 -21.29 4.25 12.80
CA ALA A 117 -22.48 3.41 12.88
C ALA A 117 -22.26 2.08 13.67
N GLY A 118 -21.45 2.13 14.73
CA GLY A 118 -21.10 0.97 15.56
C GLY A 118 -20.09 -0.02 14.95
N GLN A 119 -19.60 0.22 13.73
CA GLN A 119 -18.55 -0.56 13.10
C GLN A 119 -17.19 0.08 13.32
N SER A 120 -16.19 -0.72 13.72
CA SER A 120 -14.82 -0.26 13.96
C SER A 120 -13.93 -0.47 12.74
N TYR A 121 -13.12 0.54 12.45
CA TYR A 121 -12.16 0.55 11.37
C TYR A 121 -10.80 0.98 11.89
N VAL A 122 -9.75 0.35 11.40
CA VAL A 122 -8.37 0.78 11.67
C VAL A 122 -7.97 1.82 10.64
N VAL A 123 -7.46 2.96 11.07
CA VAL A 123 -7.08 4.07 10.17
C VAL A 123 -5.62 4.48 10.36
N SER A 124 -5.01 5.00 9.29
CA SER A 124 -3.69 5.63 9.33
C SER A 124 -3.77 7.12 9.70
N ALA A 125 -2.60 7.74 9.94
CA ALA A 125 -2.48 9.16 10.28
C ALA A 125 -3.13 10.08 9.24
N ASP A 126 -3.00 9.73 7.95
CA ASP A 126 -3.57 10.49 6.85
C ASP A 126 -5.08 10.25 6.66
N GLY A 127 -5.71 9.49 7.55
CA GLY A 127 -7.14 9.17 7.49
C GLY A 127 -7.50 8.05 6.53
N HIS A 128 -6.54 7.28 6.00
CA HIS A 128 -6.88 6.11 5.18
C HIS A 128 -7.37 4.95 6.03
N VAL A 129 -8.46 4.32 5.58
CA VAL A 129 -9.03 3.15 6.24
C VAL A 129 -8.30 1.90 5.79
N LEU A 130 -7.61 1.25 6.72
CA LEU A 130 -6.74 0.10 6.46
C LEU A 130 -7.52 -1.21 6.50
N ALA A 131 -8.42 -1.37 7.48
CA ALA A 131 -9.25 -2.56 7.63
C ALA A 131 -10.51 -2.29 8.45
N ALA A 132 -11.57 -3.08 8.22
CA ALA A 132 -12.81 -3.07 8.99
C ALA A 132 -12.70 -4.05 10.17
N ARG A 133 -12.00 -3.63 11.23
CA ARG A 133 -11.83 -4.35 12.48
C ARG A 133 -11.47 -3.38 13.60
N TYR A 134 -11.63 -3.83 14.84
CA TYR A 134 -11.07 -3.15 16.01
C TYR A 134 -9.64 -3.63 16.29
N GLN A 135 -8.76 -2.72 16.71
CA GLN A 135 -7.39 -3.02 17.14
C GLN A 135 -7.17 -2.54 18.59
N PRO A 136 -7.10 -3.45 19.57
CA PRO A 136 -7.03 -3.09 21.00
C PRO A 136 -5.76 -2.36 21.45
N ASP A 137 -4.66 -2.50 20.70
CA ASP A 137 -3.36 -1.88 20.98
C ASP A 137 -3.32 -0.39 20.59
N LEU A 138 -4.29 0.10 19.81
CA LEU A 138 -4.40 1.50 19.47
C LEU A 138 -5.10 2.28 20.59
N GLN A 139 -4.41 3.29 21.11
CA GLN A 139 -4.89 4.09 22.23
C GLN A 139 -5.96 5.12 21.85
N LEU A 140 -6.01 5.51 20.58
CA LEU A 140 -6.97 6.50 20.08
C LEU A 140 -8.18 5.80 19.48
N THR A 141 -9.36 6.10 20.00
CA THR A 141 -10.65 5.71 19.40
C THR A 141 -11.49 6.95 19.17
N VAL A 142 -11.96 7.15 17.93
CA VAL A 142 -12.82 8.25 17.53
C VAL A 142 -14.16 7.69 17.06
N GLU A 143 -15.23 8.06 17.74
CA GLU A 143 -16.61 7.74 17.38
C GLU A 143 -17.15 8.80 16.41
N ASP A 144 -17.34 8.45 15.16
CA ASP A 144 -17.94 9.28 14.13
C ASP A 144 -19.47 9.19 14.20
N THR A 145 -20.11 10.32 14.47
CA THR A 145 -21.57 10.43 14.56
C THR A 145 -22.21 10.83 13.23
N SER A 146 -21.44 10.90 12.13
CA SER A 146 -22.00 11.13 10.80
C SER A 146 -22.64 9.86 10.25
N ASP A 147 -23.69 10.01 9.44
CA ASP A 147 -24.46 8.90 8.85
C ASP A 147 -23.75 8.22 7.65
N GLY A 148 -22.41 8.19 7.67
CA GLY A 148 -21.58 7.65 6.60
C GLY A 148 -21.38 6.13 6.70
N THR A 149 -21.28 5.47 5.54
CA THR A 149 -20.70 4.12 5.47
C THR A 149 -19.24 4.25 5.07
N VAL A 150 -18.36 3.62 5.84
CA VAL A 150 -16.91 3.58 5.58
C VAL A 150 -16.52 2.18 5.13
N ALA A 151 -15.55 2.08 4.22
CA ALA A 151 -15.02 0.81 3.74
C ALA A 151 -13.47 0.84 3.72
N PRO A 152 -12.79 -0.32 3.81
CA PRO A 152 -11.34 -0.38 3.61
C PRO A 152 -10.92 0.23 2.27
N GLY A 153 -9.90 1.09 2.28
CA GLY A 153 -9.45 1.90 1.15
C GLY A 153 -10.12 3.27 1.04
N ALA A 154 -11.18 3.55 1.80
CA ALA A 154 -11.77 4.89 1.89
C ALA A 154 -10.93 5.83 2.78
N THR A 155 -11.36 7.08 2.86
CA THR A 155 -10.74 8.13 3.68
C THR A 155 -11.73 8.67 4.70
N VAL A 156 -11.26 8.89 5.93
CA VAL A 156 -11.96 9.62 6.99
C VAL A 156 -11.31 11.00 7.19
N SER A 157 -11.87 11.83 8.08
CA SER A 157 -11.34 13.17 8.34
C SER A 157 -9.96 13.12 9.01
N ALA A 158 -8.91 13.39 8.23
CA ALA A 158 -7.54 13.49 8.73
C ALA A 158 -7.39 14.63 9.75
N ASP A 159 -8.09 15.75 9.54
CA ASP A 159 -8.09 16.89 10.47
C ASP A 159 -8.68 16.50 11.84
N ALA A 160 -9.75 15.71 11.85
CA ALA A 160 -10.34 15.21 13.09
C ALA A 160 -9.40 14.24 13.82
N LEU A 161 -8.70 13.36 13.09
CA LEU A 161 -7.68 12.47 13.65
C LEU A 161 -6.52 13.25 14.26
N HIS A 162 -6.00 14.25 13.55
CA HIS A 162 -4.93 15.11 14.05
C HIS A 162 -5.37 15.90 15.29
N ALA A 163 -6.58 16.48 15.28
CA ALA A 163 -7.12 17.18 16.43
C ALA A 163 -7.30 16.24 17.63
N ALA A 164 -7.89 15.06 17.42
CA ALA A 164 -8.07 14.07 18.49
C ALA A 164 -6.73 13.60 19.08
N TYR A 165 -5.73 13.36 18.23
CA TYR A 165 -4.38 13.02 18.67
C TYR A 165 -3.72 14.14 19.47
N GLN A 166 -3.82 15.39 19.01
CA GLN A 166 -3.30 16.54 19.75
C GLN A 166 -3.99 16.68 21.10
N LEU A 167 -5.31 16.54 21.16
CA LEU A 167 -6.06 16.63 22.42
C LEU A 167 -5.71 15.47 23.36
N GLN A 168 -5.58 14.24 22.85
CA GLN A 168 -5.18 13.08 23.64
C GLN A 168 -3.83 13.28 24.34
N ASN A 169 -2.88 13.90 23.63
CA ASN A 169 -1.53 14.12 24.16
C ASN A 169 -1.43 15.39 25.02
N ASN A 170 -2.23 16.42 24.76
CA ASN A 170 -2.09 17.72 25.43
C ASN A 170 -3.03 17.93 26.62
N LEU A 171 -4.25 17.37 26.59
CA LEU A 171 -5.22 17.52 27.68
C LEU A 171 -4.72 16.99 29.05
N PRO A 172 -3.94 15.90 29.12
CA PRO A 172 -3.38 15.44 30.38
C PRO A 172 -2.53 16.48 31.11
N PHE A 173 -1.84 17.38 30.40
CA PHE A 173 -1.08 18.47 31.03
C PHE A 173 -1.99 19.49 31.74
N LEU A 174 -3.25 19.58 31.32
CA LEU A 174 -4.29 20.38 31.96
C LEU A 174 -5.10 19.58 33.00
N ARG A 175 -4.62 18.38 33.36
CA ARG A 175 -5.30 17.43 34.27
C ARG A 175 -6.68 16.98 33.74
N VAL A 176 -6.84 16.93 32.43
CA VAL A 176 -8.02 16.37 31.76
C VAL A 176 -7.58 15.08 31.07
N VAL A 177 -8.06 13.92 31.55
CA VAL A 177 -7.74 12.61 30.93
C VAL A 177 -8.89 12.22 30.00
N PRO A 178 -8.71 12.32 28.67
CA PRO A 178 -9.75 11.95 27.71
C PRO A 178 -9.95 10.43 27.72
N THR A 179 -11.21 10.02 27.67
CA THR A 179 -11.60 8.60 27.56
C THR A 179 -12.25 8.28 26.22
N ARG A 180 -12.98 9.23 25.63
CA ARG A 180 -13.59 9.07 24.31
C ARG A 180 -13.54 10.37 23.52
N PHE A 181 -13.49 10.21 22.21
CA PHE A 181 -13.62 11.29 21.25
C PHE A 181 -14.83 11.00 20.36
N ARG A 182 -15.72 11.98 20.18
CA ARG A 182 -16.81 11.92 19.20
C ARG A 182 -16.62 12.99 18.16
N TYR A 183 -16.57 12.57 16.91
CA TYR A 183 -16.46 13.46 15.76
C TYR A 183 -17.84 13.68 15.14
N ALA A 184 -18.15 14.93 14.85
CA ALA A 184 -19.21 15.34 13.96
C ALA A 184 -18.65 16.33 12.94
N PRO A 185 -19.32 16.60 11.81
CA PRO A 185 -18.84 17.57 10.84
C PRO A 185 -18.53 18.92 11.51
N ASN A 186 -17.26 19.33 11.47
CA ASN A 186 -16.71 20.56 12.07
C ASN A 186 -16.67 20.64 13.60
N SER A 187 -16.91 19.55 14.31
CA SER A 187 -16.78 19.53 15.77
C SER A 187 -16.21 18.23 16.31
N LEU A 188 -15.53 18.35 17.45
CA LEU A 188 -14.92 17.24 18.15
C LEU A 188 -15.29 17.36 19.63
N LEU A 189 -16.07 16.40 20.11
CA LEU A 189 -16.47 16.29 21.51
C LEU A 189 -15.50 15.34 22.23
N VAL A 190 -14.93 15.81 23.33
CA VAL A 190 -14.08 15.01 24.21
C VAL A 190 -14.85 14.68 25.47
N ILE A 191 -14.86 13.40 25.85
CA ILE A 191 -15.43 12.94 27.12
C ILE A 191 -14.27 12.53 28.02
N ASP A 192 -14.12 13.20 29.16
CA ASP A 192 -13.07 12.87 30.12
C ASP A 192 -13.46 11.74 31.08
N HIS A 193 -12.51 11.31 31.92
CA HIS A 193 -12.72 10.25 32.91
C HIS A 193 -13.77 10.57 33.99
N SER A 194 -14.13 11.84 34.17
CA SER A 194 -15.16 12.30 35.09
C SER A 194 -16.55 12.35 34.44
N GLY A 195 -16.63 12.00 33.15
CA GLY A 195 -17.85 12.08 32.35
C GLY A 195 -18.17 13.50 31.87
N ARG A 196 -17.23 14.45 32.01
CA ARG A 196 -17.42 15.81 31.51
C ARG A 196 -17.22 15.83 30.00
N GLU A 197 -18.12 16.53 29.34
CA GLU A 197 -18.14 16.74 27.90
C GLU A 197 -17.52 18.09 27.55
N ILE A 198 -16.53 18.11 26.67
CA ILE A 198 -15.84 19.31 26.21
C ILE A 198 -15.93 19.35 24.69
N LEU A 199 -16.73 20.30 24.16
CA LEU A 199 -16.92 20.48 22.73
C LEU A 199 -15.87 21.43 22.17
N PHE A 200 -15.19 21.00 21.12
CA PHE A 200 -14.28 21.82 20.31
C PHE A 200 -14.86 22.01 18.91
N GLY A 201 -14.85 23.25 18.41
CA GLY A 201 -15.44 23.60 17.12
C GLY A 201 -16.79 24.29 17.25
N SER A 202 -17.51 24.42 16.13
CA SER A 202 -18.81 25.07 16.05
C SER A 202 -19.84 24.09 15.52
N THR A 203 -20.97 23.96 16.21
CA THR A 203 -22.18 23.31 15.65
C THR A 203 -23.01 24.30 14.82
N ASP A 204 -22.72 25.61 14.90
CA ASP A 204 -23.47 26.66 14.24
C ASP A 204 -22.95 26.90 12.82
N ARG A 205 -23.91 26.89 11.88
CA ARG A 205 -23.86 27.54 10.58
C ARG A 205 -24.75 28.77 10.62
#